data_AF-A0A172QF31-F1
#
_entry.id   AF-A0A172QF31-F1
#
_cell.length_a   1.000
_cell.length_b   1.000
_cell.length_c   1.000
_cell.angle_alpha   90.00
_cell.angle_beta   90.00
_cell.angle_gamma   90.00
#
_symmetry.space_group_name_H-M   'P 1'
#
loop_
_entity.id
_entity.type
_entity.pdbx_description
1 polymer ?
#
loop_
_entity_poly.entity_id
_entity_poly.type
_entity_poly.pdbx_seq_one_letter_code
_entity_poly.pdbx_strand_id
1 'polypeptide(L)'
;EKKDAEEKEKHTAKDERAKREADKHKKRMAAKSDKPINQQINTVTKSSQATKKARYKIESTELRRKAEEETRRKIEEKANQIAEEARRMAEERNGTWDNAPEPLEEDITDYHVTTSHHAREAEDENDRKVEGGRRNRPRGGKATKQKKTSRLSELKADREEARAVGRSGKNKRKPSTLMQAFNKPVQVVNRDVIIGETITIAELANKMAVKGSQVIKVMIKLGAMATINQVIDQETAQLVAKEMGHKVILRFENDLEESLMSDRNTTGS
;
A
#
# COMPACT_ATOMS: atom_id res chain seq x y z
N GLU A 1 -79.51 66.20 -10.96
CA GLU A 1 -78.05 66.45 -10.74
C GLU A 1 -77.41 65.54 -9.69
N LYS A 2 -77.76 65.55 -8.40
CA LYS A 2 -77.10 64.65 -7.42
C LYS A 2 -77.41 63.15 -7.58
N LYS A 3 -78.62 62.77 -8.01
CA LYS A 3 -79.01 61.37 -8.23
C LYS A 3 -78.40 60.76 -9.51
N ASP A 4 -78.27 61.56 -10.57
CA ASP A 4 -77.74 61.11 -11.87
C ASP A 4 -76.21 60.86 -11.84
N ALA A 5 -75.49 61.57 -10.97
CA ALA A 5 -74.07 61.34 -10.72
C ALA A 5 -73.83 60.03 -9.95
N GLU A 6 -74.68 59.76 -8.95
CA GLU A 6 -74.57 58.56 -8.11
C GLU A 6 -74.91 57.26 -8.88
N GLU A 7 -75.84 57.32 -9.84
CA GLU A 7 -76.14 56.17 -10.71
C GLU A 7 -75.03 55.89 -11.73
N LYS A 8 -74.39 56.93 -12.27
CA LYS A 8 -73.24 56.77 -13.18
C LYS A 8 -72.03 56.18 -12.47
N GLU A 9 -71.75 56.60 -11.23
CA GLU A 9 -70.69 56.01 -10.40
C GLU A 9 -70.99 54.54 -10.02
N LYS A 10 -72.26 54.20 -9.76
CA LYS A 10 -72.66 52.81 -9.51
C LYS A 10 -72.50 51.92 -10.74
N HIS A 11 -72.71 52.45 -11.94
CA HIS A 11 -72.53 51.69 -13.19
C HIS A 11 -71.04 51.48 -13.52
N THR A 12 -70.21 52.52 -13.41
CA THR A 12 -68.76 52.41 -13.64
C THR A 12 -68.10 51.50 -12.61
N ALA A 13 -68.53 51.53 -11.34
CA ALA A 13 -68.05 50.62 -10.30
C ALA A 13 -68.46 49.15 -10.56
N LYS A 14 -69.61 48.90 -11.17
CA LYS A 14 -70.03 47.55 -11.59
C LYS A 14 -69.20 47.05 -12.78
N ASP A 15 -68.93 47.91 -13.75
CA ASP A 15 -68.12 47.57 -14.93
C ASP A 15 -66.65 47.29 -14.58
N GLU A 16 -66.08 48.04 -13.63
CA GLU A 16 -64.73 47.75 -13.11
C GLU A 16 -64.66 46.44 -12.32
N ARG A 17 -65.69 46.12 -11.53
CA ARG A 17 -65.75 44.82 -10.82
C ARG A 17 -65.86 43.66 -11.80
N ALA A 18 -66.68 43.79 -12.86
CA ALA A 18 -66.81 42.79 -13.91
C ALA A 18 -65.47 42.55 -14.65
N LYS A 19 -64.70 43.62 -14.95
CA LYS A 19 -63.36 43.49 -15.56
C LYS A 19 -62.37 42.78 -14.64
N ARG A 20 -62.35 43.13 -13.34
CA ARG A 20 -61.46 42.47 -12.36
C ARG A 20 -61.80 40.99 -12.14
N GLU A 21 -63.08 40.63 -12.20
CA GLU A 21 -63.50 39.23 -12.12
C GLU A 21 -63.15 38.44 -13.38
N ALA A 22 -63.31 39.04 -14.56
CA ALA A 22 -62.89 38.43 -15.83
C ALA A 22 -61.37 38.18 -15.87
N ASP A 23 -60.55 39.11 -15.40
CA ASP A 23 -59.09 38.96 -15.36
C ASP A 23 -58.65 37.90 -14.33
N LYS A 24 -59.33 37.82 -13.18
CA LYS A 24 -59.11 36.75 -12.19
C LYS A 24 -59.49 35.38 -12.75
N HIS A 25 -60.59 35.30 -13.52
CA HIS A 25 -61.01 34.06 -14.16
C HIS A 25 -60.03 33.61 -15.25
N LYS A 26 -59.55 34.53 -16.09
CA LYS A 26 -58.50 34.26 -17.10
C LYS A 26 -57.20 33.77 -16.45
N LYS A 27 -56.73 34.42 -15.38
CA LYS A 27 -55.54 33.96 -14.63
C LYS A 27 -55.72 32.58 -14.00
N ARG A 28 -56.90 32.27 -13.47
CA ARG A 28 -57.22 30.94 -12.90
C ARG A 28 -57.29 29.85 -13.96
N MET A 29 -57.81 30.16 -15.14
CA MET A 29 -57.86 29.22 -16.27
C MET A 29 -56.45 28.94 -16.82
N ALA A 30 -55.61 29.97 -17.01
CA ALA A 30 -54.22 29.81 -17.43
C ALA A 30 -53.39 29.00 -16.40
N ALA A 31 -53.53 29.30 -15.10
CA ALA A 31 -52.84 28.55 -14.05
C ALA A 31 -53.30 27.09 -13.92
N LYS A 32 -54.52 26.76 -14.37
CA LYS A 32 -55.04 25.39 -14.42
C LYS A 32 -54.60 24.63 -15.68
N SER A 33 -54.38 25.30 -16.82
CA SER A 33 -53.85 24.68 -18.03
C SER A 33 -52.35 24.40 -17.94
N ASP A 34 -51.58 25.25 -17.26
CA ASP A 34 -50.12 25.13 -17.23
C ASP A 34 -49.60 24.10 -16.21
N LYS A 35 -50.37 23.85 -15.14
CA LYS A 35 -50.04 22.85 -14.10
C LYS A 35 -49.95 21.39 -14.60
N PRO A 36 -50.93 20.84 -15.34
CA PRO A 36 -50.86 19.45 -15.81
C PRO A 36 -49.79 19.24 -16.88
N ILE A 37 -49.53 20.25 -17.73
CA ILE A 37 -48.51 20.19 -18.79
C ILE A 37 -47.10 20.08 -18.19
N ASN A 38 -46.78 20.90 -17.19
CA ASN A 38 -45.48 20.85 -16.51
C ASN A 38 -45.27 19.53 -15.74
N GLN A 39 -46.33 18.98 -15.13
CA GLN A 39 -46.25 17.67 -14.47
C GLN A 39 -45.98 16.52 -15.44
N GLN A 40 -46.61 16.51 -16.61
CA GLN A 40 -46.39 15.48 -17.64
C GLN A 40 -44.99 15.57 -18.28
N ILE A 41 -44.47 16.78 -18.51
CA ILE A 41 -43.11 16.98 -19.05
C ILE A 41 -42.06 16.50 -18.03
N ASN A 42 -42.28 16.73 -16.74
CA ASN A 42 -41.36 16.27 -15.68
C ASN A 42 -41.36 14.75 -15.50
N THR A 43 -42.49 14.07 -15.67
CA THR A 43 -42.54 12.60 -15.55
C THR A 43 -41.91 11.90 -16.76
N VAL A 44 -42.13 12.43 -17.97
CA VAL A 44 -41.53 11.90 -19.22
C VAL A 44 -40.01 12.16 -19.27
N THR A 45 -39.53 13.32 -18.80
CA THR A 45 -38.09 13.59 -18.73
C THR A 45 -37.39 12.75 -17.66
N LYS A 46 -38.03 12.52 -16.50
CA LYS A 46 -37.47 11.68 -15.42
C LYS A 46 -37.42 10.20 -15.81
N SER A 47 -38.42 9.67 -16.52
CA SER A 47 -38.41 8.28 -17.03
C SER A 47 -37.42 8.08 -18.18
N SER A 48 -37.27 9.06 -19.08
CA SER A 48 -36.23 9.07 -20.13
C SER A 48 -34.81 9.12 -19.56
N GLN A 49 -34.59 9.89 -18.48
CA GLN A 49 -33.29 9.93 -17.81
C GLN A 49 -32.99 8.65 -17.03
N ALA A 50 -34.00 8.04 -16.40
CA ALA A 50 -33.84 6.76 -15.69
C ALA A 50 -33.46 5.61 -16.64
N THR A 51 -34.10 5.52 -17.81
CA THR A 51 -33.79 4.49 -18.83
C THR A 51 -32.40 4.67 -19.44
N LYS A 52 -31.97 5.92 -19.70
CA LYS A 52 -30.59 6.21 -20.14
C LYS A 52 -29.56 5.81 -19.09
N LYS A 53 -29.77 6.16 -17.81
CA LYS A 53 -28.88 5.77 -16.71
C LYS A 53 -28.79 4.26 -16.51
N ALA A 54 -29.90 3.53 -16.69
CA ALA A 54 -29.91 2.08 -16.63
C ALA A 54 -29.05 1.45 -17.74
N ARG A 55 -29.15 1.95 -18.98
CA ARG A 55 -28.33 1.49 -20.12
C ARG A 55 -26.83 1.73 -19.90
N TYR A 56 -26.44 2.91 -19.43
CA TYR A 56 -25.04 3.21 -19.10
C TYR A 56 -24.50 2.31 -17.98
N LYS A 57 -25.33 1.97 -16.99
CA LYS A 57 -24.92 1.07 -15.91
C LYS A 57 -24.69 -0.35 -16.41
N ILE A 58 -25.54 -0.85 -17.31
CA ILE A 58 -25.38 -2.17 -17.95
C ILE A 58 -24.11 -2.19 -18.81
N GLU A 59 -23.92 -1.20 -19.68
CA GLU A 59 -22.73 -1.07 -20.53
C GLU A 59 -21.43 -0.98 -19.70
N SER A 60 -21.46 -0.22 -18.60
CA SER A 60 -20.33 -0.12 -17.67
C SER A 60 -20.02 -1.44 -16.97
N THR A 61 -21.04 -2.21 -16.58
CA THR A 61 -20.83 -3.53 -15.95
C THR A 61 -20.29 -4.55 -16.94
N GLU A 62 -20.72 -4.51 -18.20
CA GLU A 62 -20.22 -5.39 -19.25
C GLU A 62 -18.76 -5.07 -19.63
N LEU A 63 -18.40 -3.78 -19.74
CA LEU A 63 -17.02 -3.34 -19.94
C LEU A 63 -16.10 -3.79 -18.81
N ARG A 64 -16.57 -3.69 -17.56
CA ARG A 64 -15.81 -4.16 -16.40
C ARG A 64 -15.64 -5.68 -16.41
N ARG A 65 -16.67 -6.45 -16.78
CA ARG A 65 -16.57 -7.91 -16.90
C ARG A 65 -15.57 -8.33 -17.99
N LYS A 66 -15.59 -7.65 -19.15
CA LYS A 66 -14.61 -7.91 -20.22
C LYS A 66 -13.17 -7.57 -19.81
N ALA A 67 -12.96 -6.45 -19.12
CA ALA A 67 -11.65 -6.09 -18.60
C ALA A 67 -11.15 -7.11 -17.56
N GLU A 68 -12.03 -7.59 -16.68
CA GLU A 68 -11.70 -8.62 -15.69
C GLU A 68 -11.35 -9.97 -16.36
N GLU A 69 -12.13 -10.41 -17.34
CA GLU A 69 -11.86 -11.61 -18.14
C GLU A 69 -10.50 -11.51 -18.87
N GLU A 70 -10.17 -10.36 -19.47
CA GLU A 70 -8.87 -10.15 -20.12
C GLU A 70 -7.71 -10.15 -19.12
N THR A 71 -7.89 -9.56 -17.94
CA THR A 71 -6.85 -9.60 -16.90
C THR A 71 -6.65 -11.01 -16.37
N ARG A 72 -7.74 -11.77 -16.15
CA ARG A 72 -7.68 -13.16 -15.71
C ARG A 72 -6.98 -14.04 -16.75
N ARG A 73 -7.31 -13.86 -18.04
CA ARG A 73 -6.63 -14.56 -19.13
C ARG A 73 -5.13 -14.24 -19.19
N LYS A 74 -4.73 -12.98 -19.02
CA LYS A 74 -3.31 -12.59 -18.95
C LYS A 74 -2.58 -13.15 -17.73
N ILE A 75 -3.27 -13.29 -16.60
CA ILE A 75 -2.70 -13.90 -15.39
C ILE A 75 -2.51 -15.40 -15.61
N GLU A 76 -3.51 -16.07 -16.17
CA GLU A 76 -3.47 -17.51 -16.48
C GLU A 76 -2.42 -17.85 -17.54
N GLU A 77 -2.32 -17.07 -18.63
CA GLU A 77 -1.27 -17.23 -19.64
C GLU A 77 0.13 -17.05 -19.05
N LYS A 78 0.32 -16.07 -18.16
CA LYS A 78 1.61 -15.89 -17.45
C LYS A 78 1.90 -17.02 -16.47
N ALA A 79 0.88 -17.51 -15.76
CA ALA A 79 1.03 -18.64 -14.86
C ALA A 79 1.44 -19.91 -15.63
N ASN A 80 0.84 -20.14 -16.80
CA ASN A 80 1.21 -21.25 -17.67
C ASN A 80 2.62 -21.09 -18.25
N GLN A 81 3.04 -19.90 -18.64
CA GLN A 81 4.42 -19.64 -19.09
C GLN A 81 5.44 -19.92 -17.98
N ILE A 82 5.16 -19.48 -16.75
CA ILE A 82 6.04 -19.74 -15.60
C ILE A 82 6.07 -21.24 -15.28
N ALA A 83 4.94 -21.93 -15.34
CA ALA A 83 4.86 -23.37 -15.11
C ALA A 83 5.58 -24.18 -16.20
N GLU A 84 5.46 -23.78 -17.45
CA GLU A 84 6.13 -24.40 -18.60
C GLU A 84 7.64 -24.13 -18.58
N GLU A 85 8.06 -22.92 -18.23
CA GLU A 85 9.47 -22.58 -18.01
C GLU A 85 10.04 -23.36 -16.82
N ALA A 86 9.31 -23.48 -15.71
CA ALA A 86 9.71 -24.29 -14.58
C ALA A 86 9.82 -25.79 -14.94
N ARG A 87 8.90 -26.31 -15.77
CA ARG A 87 8.96 -27.68 -16.28
C ARG A 87 10.16 -27.89 -17.20
N ARG A 88 10.44 -26.96 -18.12
CA ARG A 88 11.62 -27.00 -19.00
C ARG A 88 12.92 -26.96 -18.19
N MET A 89 13.02 -26.07 -17.21
CA MET A 89 14.16 -25.98 -16.30
C MET A 89 14.35 -27.26 -15.48
N ALA A 90 13.24 -27.91 -15.07
CA ALA A 90 13.29 -29.21 -14.40
C ALA A 90 13.76 -30.32 -15.33
N GLU A 91 13.33 -30.33 -16.59
CA GLU A 91 13.69 -31.33 -17.60
C GLU A 91 15.16 -31.19 -18.07
N GLU A 92 15.63 -29.95 -18.28
CA GLU A 92 17.05 -29.65 -18.51
C GLU A 92 17.93 -30.06 -17.33
N ARG A 93 17.42 -29.87 -16.10
CA ARG A 93 18.13 -30.30 -14.89
C ARG A 93 18.08 -31.83 -14.71
N ASN A 94 17.01 -32.51 -15.15
CA ASN A 94 16.84 -33.96 -15.00
C ASN A 94 17.92 -34.76 -15.73
N GLY A 95 18.39 -34.30 -16.90
CA GLY A 95 19.52 -34.91 -17.62
C GLY A 95 20.88 -34.84 -16.89
N THR A 96 20.97 -34.08 -15.79
CA THR A 96 22.15 -34.00 -14.92
C THR A 96 22.05 -34.95 -13.72
N TRP A 97 20.85 -35.46 -13.37
CA TRP A 97 20.64 -36.35 -12.22
C TRP A 97 20.84 -37.83 -12.55
N ASP A 98 20.69 -38.25 -13.81
CA ASP A 98 20.89 -39.66 -14.23
C ASP A 98 22.37 -40.08 -14.34
N ASN A 99 23.31 -39.15 -14.11
CA ASN A 99 24.77 -39.40 -14.04
C ASN A 99 25.38 -38.96 -12.69
N ALA A 100 24.57 -38.91 -11.63
CA ALA A 100 25.10 -38.74 -10.29
C ALA A 100 25.68 -40.09 -9.79
N PRO A 101 26.96 -40.18 -9.40
CA PRO A 101 27.46 -41.37 -8.71
C PRO A 101 26.62 -41.61 -7.45
N GLU A 102 26.29 -42.89 -7.17
CA GLU A 102 25.53 -43.29 -5.98
C GLU A 102 26.07 -42.57 -4.74
N PRO A 103 25.18 -41.99 -3.91
CA PRO A 103 25.63 -41.26 -2.73
C PRO A 103 26.24 -42.25 -1.77
N LEU A 104 27.57 -42.23 -1.67
CA LEU A 104 28.23 -42.75 -0.48
C LEU A 104 27.67 -41.96 0.69
N GLU A 105 27.01 -42.66 1.60
CA GLU A 105 26.54 -42.19 2.89
C GLU A 105 27.75 -41.74 3.72
N GLU A 106 28.29 -40.55 3.44
CA GLU A 106 29.11 -39.84 4.39
C GLU A 106 28.20 -38.90 5.17
N ASP A 107 28.21 -39.07 6.49
CA ASP A 107 27.58 -38.21 7.48
C ASP A 107 28.07 -36.76 7.33
N ILE A 108 27.47 -36.01 6.41
CA ILE A 108 27.73 -34.58 6.25
C ILE A 108 26.65 -33.84 7.04
N THR A 109 26.78 -33.83 8.36
CA THR A 109 26.20 -32.72 9.11
C THR A 109 26.92 -31.45 8.63
N ASP A 110 26.22 -30.58 7.92
CA ASP A 110 26.75 -29.32 7.42
C ASP A 110 27.22 -28.48 8.63
N TYR A 111 28.53 -28.48 8.88
CA TYR A 111 29.14 -27.73 9.99
C TYR A 111 29.34 -26.24 9.64
N HIS A 112 29.04 -25.84 8.40
CA HIS A 112 29.18 -24.45 7.98
C HIS A 112 28.07 -23.58 8.54
N VAL A 113 28.46 -22.50 9.20
CA VAL A 113 27.52 -21.57 9.82
C VAL A 113 26.90 -20.65 8.77
N THR A 114 27.55 -20.51 7.60
CA THR A 114 27.13 -19.59 6.54
C THR A 114 26.66 -20.30 5.29
N THR A 115 25.73 -19.66 4.56
CA THR A 115 25.10 -20.23 3.35
C THR A 115 25.74 -19.74 2.05
N SER A 116 26.60 -18.71 2.10
CA SER A 116 27.28 -18.21 0.90
C SER A 116 28.56 -18.99 0.62
N HIS A 117 28.75 -19.42 -0.63
CA HIS A 117 29.90 -20.22 -1.08
C HIS A 117 31.26 -19.61 -0.70
N HIS A 118 31.42 -18.29 -0.85
CA HIS A 118 32.66 -17.60 -0.50
C HIS A 118 32.94 -17.56 1.01
N ALA A 119 31.91 -17.62 1.85
CA ALA A 119 32.09 -17.66 3.29
C ALA A 119 32.45 -19.07 3.77
N ARG A 120 31.86 -20.12 3.17
CA ARG A 120 32.22 -21.52 3.44
C ARG A 120 33.68 -21.81 3.11
N GLU A 121 34.12 -21.41 1.92
CA GLU A 121 35.51 -21.60 1.49
C GLU A 121 36.51 -20.86 2.40
N ALA A 122 36.09 -19.73 2.99
CA ALA A 122 36.90 -19.00 3.97
C ALA A 122 36.92 -19.64 5.36
N GLU A 123 35.81 -20.27 5.79
CA GLU A 123 35.70 -21.07 7.02
C GLU A 123 36.60 -22.31 6.92
N ASP A 124 36.48 -23.08 5.83
CA ASP A 124 37.28 -24.27 5.55
C ASP A 124 38.80 -23.98 5.52
N GLU A 125 39.18 -22.89 4.85
CA GLU A 125 40.57 -22.45 4.76
C GLU A 125 41.11 -21.96 6.12
N ASN A 126 40.24 -21.48 7.01
CA ASN A 126 40.61 -21.13 8.38
C ASN A 126 40.85 -22.38 9.22
N ASP A 127 39.92 -23.32 9.18
CA ASP A 127 39.99 -24.57 9.94
C ASP A 127 41.20 -25.40 9.52
N ARG A 128 41.46 -25.52 8.21
CA ARG A 128 42.66 -26.19 7.70
C ARG A 128 43.96 -25.54 8.19
N LYS A 129 44.01 -24.20 8.32
CA LYS A 129 45.17 -23.47 8.87
C LYS A 129 45.33 -23.70 10.37
N VAL A 130 44.24 -23.69 11.14
CA VAL A 130 44.26 -23.90 12.59
C VAL A 130 44.68 -25.33 12.93
N GLU A 131 44.19 -26.32 12.17
CA GLU A 131 44.52 -27.73 12.37
C GLU A 131 45.95 -28.06 11.89
N GLY A 132 46.36 -27.50 10.75
CA GLY A 132 47.72 -27.64 10.21
C GLY A 132 48.79 -27.05 11.13
N GLY A 133 48.48 -25.96 11.83
CA GLY A 133 49.37 -25.35 12.82
C GLY A 133 49.61 -26.19 14.09
N ARG A 134 48.73 -27.17 14.38
CA ARG A 134 48.85 -28.04 15.56
C ARG A 134 49.67 -29.32 15.31
N ARG A 135 49.81 -29.74 14.05
CA ARG A 135 50.56 -30.96 13.67
C ARG A 135 52.08 -30.77 13.57
N ASN A 136 52.57 -29.53 13.55
CA ASN A 136 54.01 -29.21 13.46
C ASN A 136 54.67 -28.76 14.78
N ARG A 137 54.01 -28.91 15.94
CA ARG A 137 54.63 -28.59 17.23
C ARG A 137 55.16 -29.86 17.89
N PRO A 138 56.49 -30.09 17.95
CA PRO A 138 57.01 -31.23 18.70
C PRO A 138 56.65 -31.03 20.19
N ARG A 139 55.98 -32.02 20.77
CA ARG A 139 55.79 -32.10 22.22
C ARG A 139 57.15 -32.31 22.87
N GLY A 140 57.70 -31.25 23.46
CA GLY A 140 58.87 -31.33 24.31
C GLY A 140 59.55 -29.97 24.44
N GLY A 141 59.62 -29.43 25.66
CA GLY A 141 60.46 -28.27 25.94
C GLY A 141 59.78 -27.18 26.77
N LYS A 142 60.01 -27.27 28.08
CA LYS A 142 59.74 -26.24 29.09
C LYS A 142 60.72 -25.08 28.86
N ALA A 143 60.27 -23.89 28.41
CA ALA A 143 61.09 -22.67 28.49
C ALA A 143 60.27 -21.37 28.33
N THR A 144 60.18 -20.65 29.45
CA THR A 144 60.32 -19.19 29.61
C THR A 144 59.46 -18.23 28.78
N LYS A 145 58.54 -17.55 29.50
CA LYS A 145 57.97 -16.23 29.19
C LYS A 145 59.02 -15.29 28.58
N GLN A 146 58.77 -14.80 27.37
CA GLN A 146 59.36 -13.57 26.85
C GLN A 146 58.25 -12.74 26.20
N LYS A 147 58.12 -11.54 26.74
CA LYS A 147 57.18 -10.46 26.45
C LYS A 147 57.49 -9.93 25.03
N LYS A 148 56.56 -10.03 24.07
CA LYS A 148 56.64 -9.29 22.80
C LYS A 148 55.34 -8.54 22.56
N THR A 149 55.32 -7.32 23.10
CA THR A 149 54.43 -6.25 22.65
C THR A 149 54.91 -5.74 21.28
N SER A 150 53.97 -5.34 20.42
CA SER A 150 54.22 -4.53 19.21
C SER A 150 54.83 -5.21 17.97
N ARG A 151 54.12 -6.17 17.36
CA ARG A 151 54.27 -6.51 15.91
C ARG A 151 52.94 -6.70 15.16
N LEU A 152 51.81 -6.45 15.82
CA LEU A 152 50.46 -6.65 15.26
C LEU A 152 49.85 -5.39 14.62
N SER A 153 50.47 -4.21 14.77
CA SER A 153 49.97 -2.97 14.15
C SER A 153 50.50 -2.77 12.72
N GLU A 154 51.77 -3.11 12.45
CA GLU A 154 52.39 -2.94 11.12
C GLU A 154 51.77 -3.87 10.06
N LEU A 155 51.41 -5.12 10.43
CA LEU A 155 50.75 -6.07 9.53
C LEU A 155 49.30 -5.68 9.16
N LYS A 156 48.67 -4.77 9.92
CA LYS A 156 47.34 -4.26 9.61
C LYS A 156 47.38 -3.05 8.69
N ALA A 157 48.38 -2.17 8.85
CA ALA A 157 48.57 -1.00 7.99
C ALA A 157 48.91 -1.40 6.55
N ASP A 158 49.84 -2.34 6.36
CA ASP A 158 50.28 -2.78 5.03
C ASP A 158 49.17 -3.54 4.26
N ARG A 159 48.30 -4.23 4.99
CA ARG A 159 47.13 -4.94 4.42
C ARG A 159 45.95 -4.03 4.08
N GLU A 160 45.91 -2.82 4.65
CA GLU A 160 44.95 -1.77 4.31
C GLU A 160 45.45 -0.96 3.10
N GLU A 161 46.75 -0.67 3.05
CA GLU A 161 47.40 0.02 1.92
C GLU A 161 47.38 -0.82 0.63
N ALA A 162 47.64 -2.14 0.72
CA ALA A 162 47.54 -3.05 -0.43
C ALA A 162 46.11 -3.20 -1.00
N ARG A 163 45.06 -2.88 -0.21
CA ARG A 163 43.66 -2.88 -0.69
C ARG A 163 43.21 -1.53 -1.26
N ALA A 164 43.89 -0.45 -0.90
CA ALA A 164 43.59 0.90 -1.40
C ALA A 164 44.14 1.15 -2.81
N VAL A 165 45.23 0.47 -3.20
CA VAL A 165 45.91 0.69 -4.50
C VAL A 165 45.25 -0.05 -5.68
N GLY A 166 44.47 -1.11 -5.43
CA GLY A 166 43.87 -1.96 -6.48
C GLY A 166 42.53 -1.51 -7.06
N ARG A 167 41.93 -0.41 -6.59
CA ARG A 167 40.58 0.05 -7.02
C ARG A 167 40.53 1.39 -7.75
N SER A 168 41.68 2.02 -8.03
CA SER A 168 41.75 3.25 -8.82
C SER A 168 42.13 2.95 -10.27
N GLY A 169 41.33 2.11 -10.92
CA GLY A 169 41.54 1.66 -12.30
C GLY A 169 40.33 1.94 -13.16
N LYS A 170 40.35 3.09 -13.85
CA LYS A 170 39.72 3.28 -15.16
C LYS A 170 38.19 3.25 -15.20
N ASN A 171 37.57 4.39 -14.84
CA ASN A 171 36.37 4.90 -15.51
C ASN A 171 36.16 6.39 -15.18
N LYS A 172 37.05 7.25 -15.69
CA LYS A 172 36.73 8.69 -15.84
C LYS A 172 35.75 8.85 -17.00
N ARG A 173 34.49 8.47 -16.78
CA ARG A 173 33.38 8.98 -17.59
C ARG A 173 33.18 10.43 -17.18
N LYS A 174 33.26 11.32 -18.17
CA LYS A 174 33.04 12.77 -18.08
C LYS A 174 31.84 13.06 -17.16
N PRO A 175 31.90 14.02 -16.23
CA PRO A 175 30.71 14.42 -15.51
C PRO A 175 29.80 15.10 -16.53
N SER A 176 28.81 14.35 -17.01
CA SER A 176 27.66 14.94 -17.69
C SER A 176 27.01 15.87 -16.68
N THR A 177 27.21 17.17 -16.85
CA THR A 177 26.54 18.27 -16.14
C THR A 177 25.04 18.35 -16.46
N LEU A 178 24.42 17.24 -16.86
CA LEU A 178 23.03 17.11 -17.22
C LEU A 178 22.39 15.87 -16.57
N MET A 179 22.74 15.59 -15.32
CA MET A 179 21.83 14.86 -14.43
C MET A 179 21.26 15.86 -13.43
N GLN A 180 20.28 16.61 -13.90
CA GLN A 180 19.29 17.20 -13.01
C GLN A 180 18.62 16.02 -12.30
N ALA A 181 19.14 15.67 -11.13
CA ALA A 181 18.50 14.74 -10.21
C ALA A 181 17.16 15.39 -9.84
N PHE A 182 16.11 15.04 -10.58
CA PHE A 182 14.76 15.36 -10.21
C PHE A 182 14.45 14.52 -8.96
N ASN A 183 14.89 15.02 -7.82
CA ASN A 183 14.36 14.66 -6.52
C ASN A 183 12.92 15.12 -6.52
N LYS A 184 12.02 14.31 -7.10
CA LYS A 184 10.60 14.49 -6.90
C LYS A 184 10.42 14.48 -5.38
N PRO A 185 9.95 15.57 -4.75
CA PRO A 185 9.69 15.54 -3.33
C PRO A 185 8.70 14.40 -3.11
N VAL A 186 9.13 13.38 -2.35
CA VAL A 186 8.24 12.32 -1.89
C VAL A 186 7.26 13.03 -0.98
N GLN A 187 6.11 13.43 -1.55
CA GLN A 187 5.03 13.96 -0.74
C GLN A 187 4.65 12.87 0.23
N VAL A 188 4.86 13.14 1.52
CA VAL A 188 4.39 12.28 2.60
C VAL A 188 2.87 12.24 2.44
N VAL A 189 2.36 11.10 1.98
CA VAL A 189 0.93 10.92 1.81
C VAL A 189 0.36 10.72 3.22
N ASN A 190 -0.11 11.81 3.81
CA ASN A 190 -0.77 11.79 5.09
C ASN A 190 -2.06 10.98 4.95
N ARG A 191 -2.06 9.77 5.50
CA ARG A 191 -3.23 8.89 5.59
C ARG A 191 -3.74 8.84 7.01
N ASP A 192 -5.05 8.71 7.14
CA ASP A 192 -5.72 8.45 8.41
C ASP A 192 -5.59 6.95 8.74
N VAL A 193 -5.03 6.65 9.90
CA VAL A 193 -4.74 5.29 10.36
C VAL A 193 -5.65 4.96 11.53
N ILE A 194 -6.47 3.93 11.36
CA ILE A 194 -7.41 3.47 12.39
C ILE A 194 -6.73 2.39 13.25
N ILE A 195 -6.51 2.66 14.52
CA ILE A 195 -5.83 1.75 15.46
C ILE A 195 -6.84 1.23 16.49
N GLY A 196 -6.93 -0.10 16.63
CA GLY A 196 -7.72 -0.77 17.67
C GLY A 196 -6.96 -0.84 19.00
N GLU A 197 -7.40 -1.67 19.95
CA GLU A 197 -6.74 -1.85 21.26
C GLU A 197 -5.36 -2.52 21.13
N THR A 198 -5.27 -3.54 20.26
CA THR A 198 -4.00 -4.18 19.87
C THR A 198 -3.93 -4.29 18.35
N ILE A 199 -2.72 -4.24 17.80
CA ILE A 199 -2.49 -4.34 16.36
C ILE A 199 -1.15 -5.02 16.09
N THR A 200 -1.05 -5.81 15.01
CA THR A 200 0.25 -6.30 14.55
C THR A 200 0.99 -5.24 13.75
N ILE A 201 2.32 -5.28 13.76
CA ILE A 201 3.14 -4.34 12.95
C ILE A 201 2.85 -4.48 11.45
N ALA A 202 2.58 -5.70 10.99
CA ALA A 202 2.13 -5.98 9.62
C ALA A 202 0.83 -5.23 9.28
N GLU A 203 -0.17 -5.29 10.16
CA GLU A 203 -1.45 -4.60 9.97
C GLU A 203 -1.33 -3.09 10.04
N LEU A 204 -0.53 -2.56 10.97
CA LEU A 204 -0.25 -1.13 11.07
C LEU A 204 0.39 -0.61 9.77
N ALA A 205 1.38 -1.33 9.24
CA ALA A 205 2.04 -1.01 7.98
C ALA A 205 1.07 -1.03 6.79
N ASN A 206 0.19 -2.04 6.73
CA ASN A 206 -0.84 -2.15 5.70
C ASN A 206 -1.83 -0.98 5.75
N LYS A 207 -2.29 -0.57 6.94
CA LYS A 207 -3.19 0.59 7.12
C LYS A 207 -2.54 1.91 6.74
N MET A 208 -1.23 2.05 6.96
CA MET A 208 -0.44 3.22 6.56
C MET A 208 -0.08 3.21 5.06
N ALA A 209 -0.25 2.07 4.38
CA ALA A 209 0.28 1.79 3.04
C ALA A 209 1.81 2.00 2.96
N VAL A 210 2.51 1.56 4.01
CA VAL A 210 3.96 1.66 4.15
C VAL A 210 4.55 0.27 4.30
N LYS A 211 5.81 0.07 3.89
CA LYS A 211 6.51 -1.21 4.10
C LYS A 211 6.75 -1.45 5.60
N GLY A 212 6.44 -2.66 6.09
CA GLY A 212 6.67 -3.03 7.49
C GLY A 212 8.12 -2.80 7.98
N SER A 213 9.10 -2.92 7.09
CA SER A 213 10.51 -2.61 7.40
C SER A 213 10.77 -1.15 7.78
N GLN A 214 9.97 -0.20 7.28
CA GLN A 214 10.07 1.21 7.68
C GLN A 214 9.45 1.44 9.06
N VAL A 215 8.34 0.78 9.36
CA VAL A 215 7.68 0.82 10.67
C VAL A 215 8.60 0.26 11.75
N ILE A 216 9.22 -0.90 11.50
CA ILE A 216 10.21 -1.51 12.40
C ILE A 216 11.40 -0.57 12.63
N LYS A 217 11.86 0.13 11.59
CA LYS A 217 12.96 1.10 11.71
C LYS A 217 12.60 2.26 12.64
N VAL A 218 11.36 2.74 12.59
CA VAL A 218 10.88 3.81 13.49
C VAL A 218 10.74 3.28 14.91
N MET A 219 10.21 2.08 15.11
CA MET A 219 10.16 1.44 16.42
C MET A 219 11.54 1.30 17.06
N ILE A 220 12.55 0.87 16.30
CA ILE A 220 13.94 0.77 16.78
C ILE A 220 14.46 2.14 17.23
N LYS A 221 14.15 3.23 16.51
CA LYS A 221 14.55 4.59 16.91
C LYS A 221 13.88 5.05 18.22
N LEU A 222 12.67 4.59 18.48
CA LEU A 222 11.93 4.84 19.72
C LEU A 222 12.36 3.93 20.87
N GLY A 223 13.32 3.02 20.64
CA GLY A 223 13.82 2.08 21.66
C GLY A 223 13.01 0.81 21.83
N ALA A 224 11.96 0.61 21.02
CA ALA A 224 11.15 -0.61 21.03
C ALA A 224 11.59 -1.54 19.88
N MET A 225 12.22 -2.67 20.20
CA MET A 225 12.51 -3.69 19.20
C MET A 225 11.31 -4.63 19.07
N ALA A 226 10.80 -4.77 17.85
CA ALA A 226 9.71 -5.68 17.55
C ALA A 226 9.84 -6.30 16.15
N THR A 227 9.23 -7.48 15.98
CA THR A 227 9.20 -8.18 14.69
C THR A 227 7.89 -7.92 13.94
N ILE A 228 7.84 -8.20 12.64
CA ILE A 228 6.70 -7.82 11.78
C ILE A 228 5.34 -8.38 12.23
N ASN A 229 5.32 -9.57 12.84
CA ASN A 229 4.10 -10.23 13.29
C ASN A 229 3.85 -10.06 14.79
N GLN A 230 4.64 -9.23 15.48
CA GLN A 230 4.45 -8.98 16.91
C GLN A 230 3.25 -8.08 17.13
N VAL A 231 2.40 -8.48 18.08
CA VAL A 231 1.28 -7.67 18.57
C VAL A 231 1.84 -6.57 19.46
N ILE A 232 1.43 -5.34 19.19
CA ILE A 232 1.77 -4.15 19.96
C ILE A 232 0.50 -3.49 20.50
N ASP A 233 0.68 -2.76 21.59
CA ASP A 233 -0.33 -1.94 22.24
C ASP A 233 -0.67 -0.69 21.40
N GLN A 234 -1.89 -0.18 21.60
CA GLN A 234 -2.41 0.99 20.92
C GLN A 234 -1.53 2.24 21.11
N GLU A 235 -0.94 2.44 22.29
CA GLU A 235 -0.10 3.61 22.62
C GLU A 235 1.19 3.60 21.81
N THR A 236 1.90 2.46 21.78
CA THR A 236 3.10 2.27 20.96
C THR A 236 2.79 2.42 19.46
N ALA A 237 1.69 1.82 18.99
CA ALA A 237 1.27 1.95 17.59
C ALA A 237 0.95 3.41 17.22
N GLN A 238 0.30 4.16 18.12
CA GLN A 238 0.01 5.58 17.93
C GLN A 238 1.29 6.41 17.84
N LEU A 239 2.27 6.15 18.71
CA LEU A 239 3.54 6.88 18.72
C LEU A 239 4.30 6.69 17.40
N VAL A 240 4.38 5.45 16.92
CA VAL A 240 5.03 5.12 15.65
C VAL A 240 4.32 5.79 14.46
N ALA A 241 2.99 5.78 14.44
CA ALA A 241 2.21 6.40 13.37
C ALA A 241 2.37 7.94 13.35
N LYS A 242 2.41 8.59 14.52
CA LYS A 242 2.67 10.03 14.67
C LYS A 242 4.06 10.41 14.16
N GLU A 243 5.08 9.64 14.51
CA GLU A 243 6.47 9.87 14.07
C GLU A 243 6.62 9.78 12.54
N MET A 244 5.79 8.96 11.90
CA MET A 244 5.74 8.85 10.44
C MET A 244 4.84 9.90 9.76
N GLY A 245 4.25 10.84 10.51
CA GLY A 245 3.42 11.92 9.99
C GLY A 245 1.99 11.51 9.63
N HIS A 246 1.52 10.36 10.09
CA HIS A 246 0.15 9.90 9.84
C HIS A 246 -0.80 10.37 10.94
N LYS A 247 -2.05 10.65 10.56
CA LYS A 247 -3.10 11.03 11.52
C LYS A 247 -3.70 9.76 12.12
N VAL A 248 -3.76 9.67 13.44
CA VAL A 248 -4.26 8.49 14.15
C VAL A 248 -5.70 8.69 14.58
N ILE A 249 -6.55 7.71 14.27
CA ILE A 249 -7.93 7.59 14.76
C ILE A 249 -7.99 6.35 15.65
N LEU A 250 -8.24 6.55 16.94
CA LEU A 250 -8.41 5.45 17.88
C LEU A 250 -9.86 4.95 17.76
N ARG A 251 -10.04 3.63 17.70
CA ARG A 251 -11.35 2.99 17.81
C ARG A 251 -11.32 1.99 18.95
N PHE A 252 -12.27 2.12 19.87
CA PHE A 252 -12.56 1.09 20.86
C PHE A 252 -13.66 0.19 20.30
N GLU A 253 -13.57 -1.12 20.54
CA GLU A 253 -14.55 -2.09 20.02
C GLU A 253 -15.97 -1.80 20.55
N ASN A 254 -16.08 -1.21 21.74
CA ASN A 254 -17.35 -0.75 22.31
C ASN A 254 -18.08 0.28 21.42
N ASP A 255 -17.37 1.20 20.75
CA ASP A 255 -18.01 2.21 19.89
C ASP A 255 -18.68 1.57 18.66
N LEU A 256 -18.11 0.45 18.16
CA LEU A 256 -18.69 -0.28 17.04
C LEU A 256 -19.96 -1.01 17.48
N GLU A 257 -19.94 -1.66 18.65
CA GLU A 257 -21.13 -2.32 19.19
C GLU A 257 -22.23 -1.31 19.53
N GLU A 258 -21.87 -0.17 20.14
CA GLU A 258 -22.81 0.91 20.46
C GLU A 258 -23.43 1.57 19.22
N SER A 259 -22.63 1.82 18.17
CA SER A 259 -23.17 2.36 16.90
C SER A 259 -24.11 1.37 16.20
N LEU A 260 -23.78 0.07 16.20
CA LEU A 260 -24.64 -0.97 15.63
C LEU A 260 -25.93 -1.20 16.43
N MET A 261 -25.90 -1.01 17.76
CA MET A 261 -27.10 -1.05 18.61
C MET A 261 -27.96 0.21 18.44
N SER A 262 -27.33 1.38 18.34
CA SER A 262 -28.01 2.66 18.14
C SER A 262 -28.76 2.70 16.80
N ASP A 263 -28.14 2.24 15.72
CA ASP A 263 -28.79 2.17 14.40
C ASP A 263 -30.02 1.25 14.40
N ARG A 264 -29.96 0.10 15.11
CA ARG A 264 -31.11 -0.81 15.26
C ARG A 264 -32.26 -0.19 16.06
N ASN A 265 -31.95 0.57 17.10
CA ASN A 265 -32.97 1.23 17.95
C ASN A 265 -33.67 2.40 17.21
N THR A 266 -33.01 3.03 16.24
CA THR A 266 -33.59 4.17 15.49
C THR A 266 -34.56 3.74 14.38
N THR A 267 -34.47 2.52 13.88
CA THR A 267 -35.35 1.99 12.81
C THR A 267 -36.64 1.33 13.31
N GLY A 268 -36.87 1.32 14.63
CA GLY A 268 -37.98 0.59 15.28
C GLY A 268 -38.98 1.45 16.06
N SER A 269 -39.01 2.78 15.89
CA SER A 269 -40.03 3.66 16.47
C SER A 269 -40.69 4.54 15.41
#